data_AF-A0A0C9QZH0-F1
#
_entry.id   AF-A0A0C9QZH0-F1
#
_cell.length_a   1.000
_cell.length_b   1.000
_cell.length_c   1.000
_cell.angle_alpha   90.00
_cell.angle_beta   90.00
_cell.angle_gamma   90.00
#
_symmetry.space_group_name_H-M   'P 1'
#
loop_
_entity.id
_entity.type
_entity.pdbx_description
1 polymer ?
#
loop_
_entity_poly.entity_id
_entity_poly.type
_entity_poly.pdbx_seq_one_letter_code
_entity_poly.pdbx_strand_id
1 'polypeptide(L)'
;VITAESIVDERNFGGLPKFLHPTALGLMIMAIIFSFAYNCMCPLNPARDLSPRLFTLMAGWSAETFTLRNWNYVWVPILGPHIGAILGAWIYKVAISDNWPDAKPRPAASTEHLVMTSSPGQVAKEA
;
A
#
# COMPACT_ATOMS: atom_id res chain seq x y z
N VAL A 1 3.69 -6.82 -0.02
CA VAL A 1 4.05 -5.48 -0.54
C VAL A 1 4.51 -5.54 -1.99
N ILE A 2 5.51 -6.35 -2.35
CA ILE A 2 5.93 -6.54 -3.75
C ILE A 2 4.73 -6.83 -4.68
N THR A 3 3.90 -7.82 -4.34
CA THR A 3 2.71 -8.15 -5.14
C THR A 3 1.68 -7.02 -5.17
N ALA A 4 1.54 -6.26 -4.08
CA ALA A 4 0.61 -5.12 -4.04
C ALA A 4 1.08 -4.00 -4.98
N GLU A 5 2.36 -3.64 -4.93
CA GLU A 5 2.99 -2.69 -5.87
C GLU A 5 2.82 -3.17 -7.32
N SER A 6 3.00 -4.47 -7.56
CA SER A 6 2.85 -5.07 -8.89
C SER A 6 1.42 -5.00 -9.45
N ILE A 7 0.40 -4.95 -8.58
CA ILE A 7 -1.01 -4.83 -8.97
C ILE A 7 -1.36 -3.38 -9.30
N VAL A 8 -0.79 -2.42 -8.56
CA VAL A 8 -1.09 -0.99 -8.72
C VAL A 8 -0.23 -0.29 -9.78
N ASP A 9 0.94 -0.84 -10.11
CA ASP A 9 1.82 -0.29 -11.14
C ASP A 9 1.20 -0.45 -12.53
N GLU A 10 0.84 0.68 -13.15
CA GLU A 10 0.20 0.72 -14.47
C GLU A 10 1.11 0.19 -15.59
N ARG A 11 2.44 0.16 -15.36
CA ARG A 11 3.41 -0.38 -16.32
C ARG A 11 3.45 -1.91 -16.26
N ASN A 12 3.06 -2.49 -15.14
CA ASN A 12 3.08 -3.92 -14.93
C ASN A 12 1.76 -4.54 -15.41
N PHE A 13 1.83 -5.70 -16.09
CA PHE A 13 0.67 -6.40 -16.68
C PHE A 13 -0.25 -5.54 -17.57
N GLY A 14 0.27 -4.48 -18.20
CA GLY A 14 -0.51 -3.59 -19.06
C GLY A 14 -1.55 -2.74 -18.31
N GLY A 15 -1.43 -2.61 -16.98
CA GLY A 15 -2.30 -1.81 -16.15
C GLY A 15 -3.63 -2.51 -15.84
N LEU A 16 -3.71 -3.13 -14.66
CA LEU A 16 -4.95 -3.77 -14.23
C LEU A 16 -6.07 -2.72 -14.09
N PRO A 17 -7.30 -2.98 -14.60
CA PRO A 17 -8.41 -2.06 -14.42
C PRO A 17 -8.64 -1.72 -12.95
N LYS A 18 -8.81 -0.43 -12.63
CA LYS A 18 -8.85 0.08 -11.24
C LYS A 18 -9.93 -0.58 -10.38
N PHE A 19 -11.04 -1.00 -10.99
CA PHE A 19 -12.13 -1.70 -10.29
C PHE A 19 -11.76 -3.13 -9.85
N LEU A 20 -10.74 -3.76 -10.46
CA LEU A 20 -10.25 -5.10 -10.07
C LEU A 20 -9.16 -5.06 -9.00
N HIS A 21 -8.57 -3.90 -8.73
CA HIS A 21 -7.55 -3.73 -7.69
C HIS A 21 -7.97 -4.31 -6.33
N PRO A 22 -9.16 -4.00 -5.76
CA PRO A 22 -9.55 -4.54 -4.46
C PRO A 22 -9.67 -6.07 -4.46
N THR A 23 -10.20 -6.65 -5.53
CA THR A 23 -10.33 -8.12 -5.67
C THR A 23 -8.97 -8.78 -5.76
N ALA A 24 -8.05 -8.24 -6.57
CA ALA A 24 -6.69 -8.76 -6.71
C ALA A 24 -5.89 -8.67 -5.40
N LEU A 25 -5.98 -7.53 -4.71
CA LEU A 25 -5.35 -7.35 -3.39
C LEU A 25 -5.98 -8.28 -2.33
N GLY A 26 -7.29 -8.50 -2.37
CA GLY A 26 -7.98 -9.44 -1.49
C GLY A 26 -7.51 -10.89 -1.69
N LEU A 27 -7.42 -11.34 -2.94
CA LEU A 27 -6.91 -12.67 -3.28
C LEU A 27 -5.44 -12.83 -2.88
N MET A 28 -4.62 -11.79 -3.06
CA MET A 28 -3.24 -11.76 -2.56
C MET A 28 -3.20 -11.98 -1.04
N ILE A 29 -3.99 -11.22 -0.26
CA ILE A 29 -4.03 -11.38 1.20
C ILE A 29 -4.52 -12.77 1.59
N MET A 30 -5.55 -13.29 0.91
CA MET A 30 -6.08 -14.64 1.14
C MET A 30 -5.01 -15.71 0.94
N ALA A 31 -4.25 -15.64 -0.15
CA ALA A 31 -3.16 -16.58 -0.41
C ALA A 31 -2.10 -16.55 0.70
N ILE A 32 -1.71 -15.36 1.16
CA ILE A 32 -0.74 -15.22 2.26
C ILE A 32 -1.29 -15.83 3.55
N ILE A 33 -2.55 -15.58 3.89
CA ILE A 33 -3.18 -16.14 5.09
C ILE A 33 -3.19 -17.67 5.00
N PHE A 34 -3.60 -18.25 3.88
CA PHE A 34 -3.65 -19.71 3.75
C PHE A 34 -2.27 -20.36 3.82
N SER A 35 -1.22 -19.71 3.31
CA SER A 35 0.15 -20.24 3.38
C SER A 35 0.78 -20.09 4.77
N PHE A 36 0.46 -19.04 5.52
CA PHE A 36 1.18 -18.69 6.76
C PHE A 36 0.33 -18.66 8.03
N ALA A 37 -0.95 -19.07 7.97
CA ALA A 37 -1.90 -19.01 9.09
C ALA A 37 -1.36 -19.58 10.40
N TYR A 38 -0.67 -20.73 10.36
CA TYR A 38 -0.26 -21.46 11.56
C TYR A 38 0.86 -20.78 12.38
N ASN A 39 1.65 -19.89 11.79
CA ASN A 39 2.81 -19.31 12.47
C ASN A 39 2.39 -18.25 13.51
N CYS A 40 1.74 -17.19 13.04
CA CYS A 40 1.25 -16.12 13.90
C CYS A 40 0.05 -15.41 13.26
N MET A 41 -0.69 -16.12 12.40
CA MET A 41 -1.54 -15.49 11.39
C MET A 41 -0.71 -14.54 10.51
N CYS A 42 -1.34 -13.53 9.92
CA CYS A 42 -0.72 -12.53 9.09
C CYS A 42 -0.97 -11.12 9.66
N PRO A 43 -0.24 -10.69 10.70
CA PRO A 43 -0.35 -9.33 11.24
C PRO A 43 0.38 -8.36 10.29
N LEU A 44 -0.21 -8.12 9.12
CA LEU A 44 0.35 -7.24 8.08
C LEU A 44 0.15 -5.75 8.38
N ASN A 45 -0.68 -5.43 9.36
CA ASN A 45 -1.10 -4.07 9.65
C ASN A 45 -1.04 -3.82 11.17
N PRO A 46 -0.17 -2.91 11.64
CA PRO A 46 -0.06 -2.54 13.04
C PRO A 46 -1.40 -2.10 13.66
N ALA A 47 -2.23 -1.34 12.92
CA ALA A 47 -3.53 -0.88 13.42
C ALA A 47 -4.54 -2.02 13.58
N ARG A 48 -4.44 -3.07 12.74
CA ARG A 48 -5.29 -4.27 12.79
C ARG A 48 -4.99 -5.17 13.99
N ASP A 49 -3.79 -5.02 14.56
CA ASP A 49 -3.34 -5.81 15.71
C ASP A 49 -3.37 -4.99 17.02
N LEU A 50 -3.00 -3.71 16.98
CA LEU A 50 -3.00 -2.86 18.18
C LEU A 50 -4.41 -2.47 18.64
N SER A 51 -5.34 -2.20 17.71
CA SER A 51 -6.68 -1.72 18.08
C SER A 51 -7.50 -2.75 18.87
N PRO A 52 -7.54 -4.05 18.52
CA PRO A 52 -8.25 -5.04 19.33
C PRO A 52 -7.56 -5.32 20.67
N ARG A 53 -6.22 -5.21 20.73
CA ARG A 53 -5.47 -5.34 22.00
C ARG A 53 -5.80 -4.20 22.97
N LEU A 54 -5.84 -2.97 22.48
CA LEU A 54 -6.23 -1.83 23.30
C LEU A 54 -7.69 -1.94 23.75
N PHE A 55 -8.58 -2.36 22.84
CA PHE A 55 -9.98 -2.60 23.18
C PHE A 55 -10.14 -3.65 24.28
N THR A 56 -9.44 -4.79 24.16
CA THR A 56 -9.51 -5.85 25.18
C THR A 56 -8.97 -5.40 26.54
N LEU A 57 -7.91 -4.58 26.55
CA LEU A 57 -7.43 -3.96 27.79
C LEU A 57 -8.49 -3.06 28.43
N MET A 58 -9.16 -2.21 27.65
CA MET A 58 -10.23 -1.33 28.14
C MET A 58 -11.48 -2.11 28.57
N ALA A 59 -11.79 -3.21 27.89
CA ALA A 59 -12.94 -4.07 28.18
C ALA A 59 -12.73 -4.99 29.40
N GLY A 60 -11.58 -4.89 30.09
CA GLY A 60 -11.31 -5.61 31.33
C GLY A 60 -10.76 -7.03 31.13
N TRP A 61 -10.35 -7.41 29.92
CA TRP A 61 -9.75 -8.73 29.62
C TRP A 61 -8.30 -8.89 30.12
N SER A 62 -7.85 -8.04 31.05
CA SER A 62 -6.50 -7.99 31.59
C SER A 62 -5.43 -7.60 30.56
N ALA A 63 -4.21 -7.33 31.03
CA ALA A 63 -3.06 -7.00 30.20
C ALA A 63 -2.43 -8.24 29.53
N GLU A 64 -3.07 -9.41 29.61
CA GLU A 64 -2.57 -10.67 29.03
C GLU A 64 -2.34 -10.59 27.53
N THR A 65 -3.13 -9.77 26.83
CA THR A 65 -2.97 -9.52 25.39
C THR A 65 -1.66 -8.78 25.06
N PHE A 66 -1.02 -8.16 26.05
CA PHE A 66 0.28 -7.50 25.92
C PHE A 66 1.44 -8.29 26.57
N THR A 67 1.17 -9.16 27.53
CA THR A 67 2.22 -9.87 28.28
C THR A 67 2.71 -11.15 27.59
N LEU A 68 2.11 -11.53 26.46
CA LEU A 68 2.45 -12.75 25.71
C LEU A 68 3.97 -12.86 25.47
N ARG A 69 4.56 -14.00 25.88
CA ARG A 69 6.01 -14.29 25.82
C ARG A 69 6.86 -13.25 26.58
N ASN A 70 6.47 -12.87 27.79
CA ASN A 70 7.15 -11.85 28.59
C ASN A 70 7.27 -10.51 27.81
N TRP A 71 6.16 -10.02 27.26
CA TRP A 71 6.07 -8.76 26.48
C TRP A 71 6.83 -8.76 25.13
N ASN A 72 7.49 -9.85 24.77
CA ASN A 72 8.30 -9.90 23.54
C ASN A 72 7.49 -9.98 22.26
N TYR A 73 6.20 -10.31 22.32
CA TYR A 73 5.42 -10.44 21.08
C TYR A 73 4.81 -9.12 20.62
N VAL A 74 4.53 -8.16 21.52
CA VAL A 74 3.74 -6.95 21.21
C VAL A 74 4.38 -6.06 20.16
N TRP A 75 5.71 -5.95 20.15
CA TRP A 75 6.41 -5.09 19.22
C TRP A 75 6.54 -5.72 17.82
N VAL A 76 6.46 -7.05 17.69
CA VAL A 76 6.62 -7.78 16.42
C VAL A 76 5.56 -7.37 15.37
N PRO A 77 4.24 -7.41 15.65
CA PRO A 77 3.22 -7.00 14.70
C PRO A 77 3.17 -5.46 14.49
N ILE A 78 3.89 -4.70 15.31
CA ILE A 78 4.04 -3.25 15.14
C ILE A 78 5.21 -2.96 14.21
N LEU A 79 6.43 -3.38 14.56
CA LEU A 79 7.64 -3.04 13.81
C LEU A 79 7.85 -3.93 12.59
N GLY A 80 7.50 -5.22 12.68
CA GLY A 80 7.68 -6.20 11.61
C GLY A 80 7.04 -5.75 10.28
N PRO A 81 5.77 -5.32 10.27
CA PRO A 81 5.13 -4.83 9.05
C PRO A 81 5.77 -3.58 8.45
N HIS A 82 6.23 -2.63 9.27
CA HIS A 82 6.88 -1.43 8.77
C HIS A 82 8.20 -1.77 8.07
N ILE A 83 9.04 -2.58 8.73
CA ILE A 83 10.33 -3.01 8.17
C ILE A 83 10.09 -3.81 6.89
N GLY A 84 9.17 -4.78 6.93
CA GLY A 84 8.81 -5.59 5.77
C GLY A 84 8.21 -4.77 4.62
N ALA A 85 7.45 -3.72 4.90
CA ALA A 85 6.88 -2.85 3.88
C ALA A 85 7.94 -2.00 3.20
N ILE A 86 8.84 -1.39 3.98
CA ILE A 86 9.95 -0.58 3.45
C ILE A 86 10.85 -1.45 2.57
N LEU A 87 11.27 -2.62 3.09
CA LEU A 87 12.11 -3.56 2.34
C LEU A 87 11.39 -4.08 1.10
N GLY A 88 10.12 -4.48 1.22
CA GLY A 88 9.34 -4.99 0.09
C GLY A 88 9.14 -3.96 -1.03
N ALA A 89 8.86 -2.70 -0.67
CA ALA A 89 8.73 -1.62 -1.66
C ALA A 89 10.07 -1.29 -2.32
N TRP A 90 11.15 -1.28 -1.55
CA TRP A 90 12.51 -1.07 -2.09
C TRP A 90 12.92 -2.19 -3.05
N ILE A 91 12.68 -3.45 -2.69
CA ILE A 91 12.94 -4.60 -3.57
C ILE A 91 12.12 -4.50 -4.85
N TYR A 92 10.83 -4.15 -4.78
CA TYR A 92 10.01 -3.96 -5.98
C TYR A 92 10.58 -2.88 -6.91
N LYS A 93 11.06 -1.77 -6.33
CA LYS A 93 11.63 -0.69 -7.12
C LYS A 93 12.85 -1.15 -7.92
N VAL A 94 13.85 -1.68 -7.21
CA VAL A 94 15.14 -2.07 -7.80
C VAL A 94 14.99 -3.27 -8.75
N ALA A 95 14.17 -4.25 -8.37
CA ALA A 95 14.07 -5.50 -9.14
C ALA A 95 13.06 -5.42 -10.31
N ILE A 96 12.06 -4.56 -10.24
CA ILE A 96 10.97 -4.52 -11.24
C ILE A 96 10.80 -3.11 -11.82
N SER A 97 10.44 -2.13 -10.99
CA SER A 97 10.09 -0.77 -11.46
C SER A 97 11.17 -0.11 -12.33
N ASP A 98 12.43 -0.24 -11.92
CA ASP A 98 13.56 0.48 -12.50
C ASP A 98 14.15 -0.26 -13.72
N ASN A 99 13.71 -1.49 -13.96
CA ASN A 99 14.12 -2.30 -15.12
C ASN A 99 13.18 -2.12 -16.33
N TRP A 100 12.12 -1.33 -16.20
CA TRP A 100 11.27 -0.98 -17.33
C TRP A 100 11.96 0.10 -18.20
N PRO A 101 11.92 -0.02 -19.54
CA PRO A 101 12.34 1.06 -20.42
C PRO A 101 11.60 2.35 -20.04
N ASP A 102 12.32 3.48 -19.97
CA ASP A 102 11.80 4.75 -19.45
C ASP A 102 10.35 5.01 -19.87
N ALA A 103 9.46 5.10 -18.89
CA ALA A 103 8.09 5.49 -19.12
C ALA A 103 8.05 6.96 -19.54
N LYS A 104 7.31 7.25 -20.61
CA LYS A 104 7.01 8.59 -21.12
C LYS A 104 6.79 9.57 -19.94
N PRO A 105 7.41 10.76 -19.93
CA PRO A 105 7.35 11.67 -18.78
C PRO A 105 5.91 11.85 -18.32
N ARG A 106 5.65 11.58 -17.04
CA ARG A 106 4.38 11.94 -16.39
C ARG A 106 4.16 13.42 -16.69
N PRO A 107 3.07 13.83 -17.35
CA PRO A 107 2.79 15.25 -17.53
C PRO A 107 2.81 15.87 -16.13
N ALA A 108 3.70 16.84 -15.92
CA ALA A 108 3.77 17.56 -14.67
C ALA A 108 2.35 18.07 -14.36
N ALA A 109 1.89 17.84 -13.13
CA ALA A 109 0.54 18.13 -12.66
C ALA A 109 0.19 19.64 -12.62
N SER A 110 0.83 20.46 -13.44
CA SER A 110 0.68 21.91 -13.51
C SER A 110 0.33 22.43 -14.91
N THR A 111 0.32 21.62 -15.97
CA THR A 111 0.15 22.14 -17.33
C THR A 111 -1.31 22.10 -17.84
N GLU A 112 -2.16 21.18 -17.38
CA GLU A 112 -3.56 21.15 -17.85
C GLU A 112 -4.41 22.34 -17.36
N HIS A 113 -4.15 22.84 -16.14
CA HIS A 113 -4.88 24.00 -15.61
C HIS A 113 -4.47 25.32 -16.30
N LEU A 114 -3.26 25.39 -16.86
CA LEU A 114 -2.74 26.59 -17.52
C LEU A 114 -3.11 26.65 -19.01
N VAL A 115 -3.37 25.50 -19.63
CA VAL A 115 -3.84 25.39 -21.02
C VAL A 115 -5.35 25.62 -21.12
N MET A 116 -6.15 25.25 -20.11
CA MET A 116 -7.59 25.59 -20.10
C MET A 116 -7.86 27.09 -19.92
N THR A 117 -6.94 27.85 -19.32
CA THR A 117 -7.08 29.31 -19.17
C THR A 117 -6.58 30.11 -20.38
N SER A 118 -5.99 29.46 -21.39
CA SER A 118 -5.39 30.13 -22.56
C SER A 118 -5.99 29.67 -23.88
N SER A 119 -7.31 29.42 -23.92
CA SER A 119 -8.04 29.20 -25.17
C SER A 119 -7.91 30.43 -26.10
N PRO A 120 -7.50 30.28 -27.37
CA PRO A 120 -7.28 31.39 -28.30
C PRO A 120 -8.62 31.92 -28.83
N GLY A 121 -9.22 32.85 -28.09
CA GLY A 121 -10.45 33.54 -28.49
C GLY A 121 -10.51 35.04 -28.13
N GLN A 122 -9.43 35.62 -27.61
CA GLN A 122 -9.44 36.99 -27.07
C GLN A 122 -8.68 38.03 -27.92
N VAL A 123 -8.25 37.70 -29.15
CA VAL A 123 -7.50 38.65 -30.03
C VAL A 123 -8.38 39.31 -31.11
N ALA A 124 -9.70 39.10 -31.11
CA ALA A 124 -10.58 39.67 -32.13
C ALA A 124 -11.79 40.37 -31.53
N LYS A 125 -11.55 41.50 -30.83
CA LYS A 125 -12.50 42.61 -30.62
C LYS A 125 -11.84 43.63 -29.68
N GLU A 126 -11.18 44.62 -30.27
CA GLU A 126 -11.17 46.01 -29.82
C GLU A 126 -10.37 46.80 -30.87
N ALA A 127 -11.14 47.44 -31.75
CA ALA A 127 -10.77 48.60 -32.53
C ALA A 127 -11.10 49.85 -31.72
#